data_AF-A0A4U9HXU9-F1
#
_entry.id   AF-A0A4U9HXU9-F1
#
_cell.length_a   1.000
_cell.length_b   1.000
_cell.length_c   1.000
_cell.angle_alpha   90.00
_cell.angle_beta   90.00
_cell.angle_gamma   90.00
#
_symmetry.space_group_name_H-M   'P 1'
#
loop_
_entity.id
_entity.type
_entity.pdbx_description
1 polymer ?
#
loop_
_entity_poly.entity_id
_entity_poly.type
_entity_poly.pdbx_seq_one_letter_code
_entity_poly.pdbx_strand_id
1 'polypeptide(L)'
;MREQTGITTEIMDYITRAFAESKLAIWQNYLSPEEMAFTRAHYFDRMMEWPPLVAKLHRAESETLDPASDDAQQLAENWLELFQSYAGTNPVTQQKFVRRCSRSRI
;
A
#
# COMPACT_ATOMS: atom_id res chain seq x y z
N MET A 1 -3.47 -18.28 -24.18
CA MET A 1 -4.41 -17.98 -23.07
C MET A 1 -4.09 -16.61 -22.45
N ARG A 2 -4.12 -15.53 -23.24
CA ARG A 2 -3.98 -14.12 -22.80
C ARG A 2 -4.89 -13.22 -23.66
N GLU A 3 -6.06 -13.75 -24.00
CA GLU A 3 -7.07 -13.10 -24.83
C GLU A 3 -8.39 -13.26 -24.06
N GLN A 4 -9.21 -12.20 -23.95
CA GLN A 4 -10.56 -12.15 -23.33
C GLN A 4 -10.73 -11.54 -21.91
N THR A 5 -10.00 -10.48 -21.52
CA THR A 5 -10.50 -9.63 -20.41
C THR A 5 -10.87 -8.21 -20.82
N GLY A 6 -10.41 -7.72 -21.98
CA GLY A 6 -10.62 -6.32 -22.39
C GLY A 6 -9.97 -5.30 -21.44
N ILE A 7 -9.17 -5.77 -20.48
CA ILE A 7 -8.44 -4.97 -19.52
C ILE A 7 -7.17 -4.49 -20.22
N THR A 8 -7.22 -3.27 -20.75
CA THR A 8 -6.03 -2.59 -21.27
C THR A 8 -5.19 -2.03 -20.12
N THR A 9 -3.92 -1.75 -20.41
CA THR A 9 -3.02 -1.07 -19.45
C THR A 9 -3.59 0.28 -19.02
N GLU A 10 -4.29 1.01 -19.91
CA GLU A 10 -4.91 2.29 -19.53
C GLU A 10 -6.05 2.11 -18.51
N ILE A 11 -6.85 1.05 -18.65
CA ILE A 11 -7.92 0.73 -17.69
C ILE A 11 -7.31 0.33 -16.34
N MET A 12 -6.23 -0.45 -16.34
CA MET A 12 -5.51 -0.80 -15.11
C MET A 12 -4.94 0.42 -14.42
N ASP A 13 -4.32 1.34 -15.17
CA ASP A 13 -3.82 2.60 -14.63
C ASP A 13 -4.95 3.45 -14.06
N TYR A 14 -6.08 3.53 -14.78
CA TYR A 14 -7.25 4.28 -14.31
C TYR A 14 -7.82 3.70 -13.00
N ILE A 15 -8.03 2.38 -12.95
CA ILE A 15 -8.54 1.70 -11.74
C ILE A 15 -7.57 1.90 -10.57
N THR A 16 -6.27 1.76 -10.82
CA THR A 16 -5.21 1.95 -9.83
C THR A 16 -5.24 3.37 -9.25
N ARG A 17 -5.36 4.39 -10.11
CA ARG A 17 -5.51 5.79 -9.67
C ARG A 17 -6.83 6.04 -8.94
N ALA A 18 -7.94 5.51 -9.43
CA ALA A 18 -9.24 5.67 -8.77
C ALA A 18 -9.27 5.03 -7.38
N PHE A 19 -8.63 3.87 -7.23
CA PHE A 19 -8.48 3.19 -5.95
C PHE A 19 -7.60 3.98 -4.99
N ALA A 20 -6.49 4.55 -5.48
CA ALA A 20 -5.65 5.48 -4.72
C ALA A 20 -6.46 6.66 -4.17
N GLU A 21 -7.23 7.34 -5.02
CA GLU A 21 -8.09 8.47 -4.62
C GLU A 21 -9.12 8.09 -3.57
N SER A 22 -9.73 6.91 -3.66
CA SER A 22 -10.67 6.43 -2.63
C SER A 22 -10.02 6.28 -1.25
N LYS A 23 -8.76 5.82 -1.19
CA LYS A 23 -8.00 5.72 0.06
C LYS A 23 -7.59 7.10 0.59
N LEU A 24 -7.15 7.98 -0.30
CA LEU A 24 -6.81 9.36 0.01
C LEU A 24 -8.02 10.11 0.62
N ALA A 25 -9.22 9.92 0.07
CA ALA A 25 -10.46 10.50 0.60
C ALA A 25 -10.78 10.01 2.03
N ILE A 26 -10.48 8.74 2.35
CA ILE A 26 -10.62 8.23 3.72
C ILE A 26 -9.61 8.91 4.64
N TRP A 27 -8.34 9.00 4.23
CA TRP A 27 -7.27 9.58 5.04
C TRP A 27 -7.41 11.09 5.27
N GLN A 28 -8.08 11.80 4.37
CA GLN A 28 -8.37 13.23 4.53
C GLN A 28 -9.14 13.56 5.82
N ASN A 29 -9.90 12.61 6.38
CA ASN A 29 -10.62 12.80 7.65
C ASN A 29 -9.73 12.62 8.90
N TYR A 30 -8.50 12.13 8.74
CA TYR A 30 -7.60 11.77 9.84
C TYR A 30 -6.26 12.51 9.80
N LEU A 31 -5.82 12.90 8.61
CA LEU A 31 -4.57 13.61 8.39
C LEU A 31 -4.81 15.12 8.35
N SER A 32 -3.82 15.87 8.84
CA SER A 32 -3.77 17.31 8.64
C SER A 32 -3.60 17.63 7.14
N PRO A 33 -4.01 18.82 6.67
CA PRO A 33 -3.86 19.21 5.26
C PRO A 33 -2.43 19.09 4.73
N GLU A 34 -1.43 19.37 5.58
CA GLU A 34 0.00 19.25 5.25
C GLU A 34 0.44 17.78 5.07
N GLU A 35 0.03 16.90 6.01
CA GLU A 35 0.29 15.45 5.93
C GLU A 35 -0.40 14.84 4.70
N MET A 36 -1.58 15.34 4.37
CA MET A 36 -2.35 14.91 3.20
C MET A 36 -1.71 15.35 1.89
N ALA A 37 -1.19 16.58 1.82
CA ALA A 37 -0.46 17.07 0.66
C ALA A 37 0.81 16.24 0.40
N PHE A 38 1.57 15.93 1.45
CA PHE A 38 2.73 15.05 1.38
C PHE A 38 2.33 13.65 0.88
N THR A 39 1.31 13.06 1.51
CA THR A 39 0.82 11.73 1.13
C THR A 39 0.41 11.70 -0.33
N ARG A 40 -0.39 12.67 -0.79
CA ARG A 40 -0.88 12.74 -2.18
C ARG A 40 0.25 12.90 -3.19
N ALA A 41 1.29 13.67 -2.86
CA ALA A 41 2.46 13.84 -3.71
C ALA A 41 3.25 12.53 -3.86
N HIS A 42 3.48 11.81 -2.75
CA HIS A 42 4.36 10.64 -2.74
C HIS A 42 3.65 9.29 -2.91
N TYR A 43 2.31 9.26 -2.88
CA TYR A 43 1.54 8.01 -3.01
C TYR A 43 1.73 7.34 -4.38
N PHE A 44 1.89 8.14 -5.43
CA PHE A 44 2.03 7.64 -6.79
C PHE A 44 3.47 7.23 -7.14
N ASP A 45 4.48 7.74 -6.43
CA ASP A 45 5.90 7.51 -6.72
C ASP A 45 6.26 6.03 -6.72
N ARG A 46 5.79 5.28 -5.72
CA ARG A 46 6.11 3.86 -5.51
C ARG A 46 4.90 2.94 -5.61
N MET A 47 3.81 3.41 -6.20
CA MET A 47 2.56 2.65 -6.28
C MET A 47 2.72 1.32 -7.03
N MET A 48 3.53 1.32 -8.09
CA MET A 48 3.76 0.13 -8.92
C MET A 48 4.60 -0.97 -8.23
N GLU A 49 5.23 -0.67 -7.10
CA GLU A 49 5.97 -1.64 -6.30
C GLU A 49 5.05 -2.43 -5.34
N TRP A 50 3.82 -1.96 -5.10
CA TRP A 50 2.86 -2.64 -4.22
C TRP A 50 2.34 -3.97 -4.79
N PRO A 51 1.87 -4.08 -6.05
CA PRO A 51 1.37 -5.34 -6.59
C PRO A 51 2.36 -6.52 -6.49
N PRO A 52 3.64 -6.39 -6.90
CA PRO A 52 4.59 -7.50 -6.77
C PRO A 52 4.90 -7.83 -5.31
N LEU A 53 4.93 -6.84 -4.40
CA LEU A 53 5.14 -7.10 -2.98
C LEU A 53 3.96 -7.87 -2.36
N VAL A 54 2.72 -7.48 -2.66
CA VAL A 54 1.51 -8.18 -2.19
C VAL A 54 1.45 -9.61 -2.72
N ALA A 55 1.85 -9.83 -3.98
CA ALA A 55 1.96 -11.19 -4.53
C ALA A 55 2.99 -12.05 -3.78
N LYS A 56 4.15 -11.48 -3.40
CA LYS A 56 5.15 -12.18 -2.58
C LYS A 56 4.64 -12.48 -1.17
N LEU A 57 3.92 -11.54 -0.55
CA LEU A 57 3.29 -11.75 0.76
C LEU A 57 2.24 -12.88 0.73
N HIS A 58 1.35 -12.89 -0.27
CA HIS A 58 0.38 -13.99 -0.43
C HIS A 58 1.07 -15.34 -0.67
N ARG A 59 2.19 -15.34 -1.40
CA ARG A 59 2.98 -16.55 -1.59
C ARG A 59 3.58 -17.04 -0.27
N ALA A 60 4.21 -16.15 0.51
CA ALA A 60 4.76 -16.48 1.82
C ALA A 60 3.68 -17.01 2.79
N GLU A 61 2.49 -16.42 2.77
CA GLU A 61 1.33 -16.91 3.51
C GLU A 61 0.91 -18.31 3.05
N SER A 62 0.82 -18.55 1.73
CA SER A 62 0.45 -19.86 1.18
C SER A 62 1.49 -20.95 1.47
N GLU A 63 2.77 -20.58 1.53
CA GLU A 63 3.88 -21.46 1.87
C GLU A 63 4.02 -21.65 3.40
N THR A 64 3.14 -21.02 4.19
CA THR A 64 3.17 -21.02 5.67
C THR A 64 4.56 -20.67 6.20
N LEU A 65 5.22 -19.70 5.56
CA LEU A 65 6.54 -19.24 5.99
C LEU A 65 6.47 -18.76 7.43
N ASP A 66 7.50 -19.10 8.21
CA ASP A 66 7.65 -18.54 9.55
C ASP A 66 7.78 -17.02 9.45
N PRO A 67 6.91 -16.24 10.12
CA PRO A 67 7.02 -14.78 10.15
C PRO A 67 8.36 -14.28 10.71
N ALA A 68 9.08 -15.10 11.48
CA ALA A 68 10.40 -14.80 12.01
C ALA A 68 11.56 -15.18 11.07
N SER A 69 11.28 -15.80 9.92
CA SER A 69 12.31 -16.10 8.92
C SER A 69 12.86 -14.84 8.25
N ASP A 70 14.12 -14.89 7.83
CA ASP A 70 14.79 -13.77 7.15
C ASP A 70 14.01 -13.32 5.90
N ASP A 71 13.45 -14.25 5.15
CA ASP A 71 12.63 -13.95 3.97
C ASP A 71 11.34 -13.18 4.32
N ALA A 72 10.65 -13.58 5.40
CA ALA A 72 9.46 -12.88 5.87
C ALA A 72 9.79 -11.49 6.44
N GLN A 73 10.92 -11.37 7.16
CA GLN A 73 11.41 -10.08 7.64
C GLN A 73 11.77 -9.15 6.49
N GLN A 74 12.43 -9.64 5.45
CA GLN A 74 12.75 -8.84 4.27
C GLN A 74 11.49 -8.32 3.56
N LEU A 75 10.42 -9.12 3.49
CA LEU A 75 9.13 -8.67 2.97
C LEU A 75 8.50 -7.59 3.87
N ALA A 76 8.59 -7.72 5.18
CA ALA A 76 8.11 -6.73 6.13
C ALA A 76 8.90 -5.41 6.03
N GLU A 77 10.21 -5.46 5.86
CA GLU A 77 11.06 -4.28 5.64
C GLU A 77 10.69 -3.56 4.35
N ASN A 78 10.54 -4.29 3.23
CA ASN A 78 10.10 -3.72 1.96
C ASN A 78 8.71 -3.07 2.09
N TRP A 79 7.80 -3.71 2.84
CA TRP A 79 6.48 -3.14 3.11
C TRP A 79 6.57 -1.85 3.91
N LEU A 80 7.41 -1.83 4.95
CA LEU A 80 7.63 -0.67 5.79
C LEU A 80 8.28 0.48 5.00
N GLU A 81 9.20 0.20 4.09
CA GLU A 81 9.83 1.19 3.23
C GLU A 81 8.83 1.84 2.27
N LEU A 82 8.00 1.03 1.60
CA LEU A 82 6.91 1.54 0.76
C LEU A 82 5.88 2.34 1.55
N PHE A 83 5.59 1.91 2.79
CA PHE A 83 4.69 2.62 3.68
C PHE A 83 5.27 3.99 4.09
N GLN A 84 6.54 4.03 4.50
CA GLN A 84 7.23 5.27 4.88
C GLN A 84 7.37 6.24 3.71
N SER A 85 7.45 5.73 2.47
CA SER A 85 7.53 6.56 1.27
C SER A 85 6.35 7.53 1.14
N TYR A 86 5.12 7.12 1.49
CA TYR A 86 3.94 7.99 1.39
C TYR A 86 3.46 8.52 2.74
N ALA A 87 3.63 7.77 3.84
CA ALA A 87 3.21 8.18 5.18
C ALA A 87 4.23 9.10 5.87
N GLY A 88 5.44 9.21 5.31
CA GLY A 88 6.57 9.89 5.91
C GLY A 88 7.19 9.09 7.06
N THR A 89 8.20 9.66 7.69
CA THR A 89 8.95 9.07 8.81
C THR A 89 8.44 9.51 10.19
N ASN A 90 7.36 10.31 10.24
CA ASN A 90 6.82 10.80 11.51
C ASN A 90 6.02 9.69 12.21
N PRO A 91 6.45 9.20 13.39
CA PRO A 91 5.79 8.11 14.09
C PRO A 91 4.35 8.46 14.52
N VAL A 92 4.04 9.73 14.75
CA VAL A 92 2.68 10.18 15.08
C VAL A 92 1.76 10.02 13.88
N THR A 93 2.21 10.44 12.69
CA THR A 93 1.46 10.29 11.44
C THR A 93 1.27 8.81 11.10
N GLN A 94 2.34 8.00 11.23
CA GLN A 94 2.27 6.55 11.01
C GLN A 94 1.28 5.85 11.95
N GLN A 95 1.22 6.23 13.23
CA GLN A 95 0.22 5.70 14.15
C GLN A 95 -1.21 6.01 13.73
N LYS A 96 -1.50 7.19 13.16
CA LYS A 96 -2.84 7.51 12.64
C LYS A 96 -3.25 6.53 11.52
N PHE A 97 -2.33 6.23 10.60
CA PHE A 97 -2.54 5.24 9.54
C PHE A 97 -2.76 3.82 10.09
N VAL A 98 -1.87 3.34 10.97
CA VAL A 98 -1.95 1.99 11.55
C VAL A 98 -3.23 1.81 12.37
N ARG A 99 -3.61 2.80 13.18
CA ARG A 99 -4.82 2.77 14.00
C ARG A 99 -6.10 2.64 13.17
N ARG A 100 -6.10 3.15 11.94
CA ARG A 100 -7.23 2.97 11.01
C ARG A 100 -7.17 1.60 10.32
N CYS A 101 -5.99 1.15 9.91
CA CYS A 101 -5.81 -0.13 9.24
C CYS A 101 -6.23 -1.30 10.15
N SER A 102 -5.88 -1.24 11.44
CA SER A 102 -6.31 -2.23 12.44
C SER A 102 -7.82 -2.22 12.72
N ARG A 103 -8.48 -1.07 12.62
CA ARG A 103 -9.95 -0.94 12.73
C ARG A 103 -10.71 -1.38 11.48
N SER A 104 -10.05 -1.57 10.33
CA SER A 104 -10.69 -1.96 9.08
C SER A 104 -10.70 -3.46 8.81
N ARG A 105 -10.13 -4.27 9.69
CA ARG A 105 -10.10 -5.73 9.56
C ARG A 105 -11.47 -6.29 9.98
N ILE A 106 -12.43 -6.20 9.05
CA ILE A 106 -13.60 -7.09 8.95
C ILE A 106 -13.19 -8.21 8.01
#